data_AF-A0A6F7XQG2-F1
#
_entry.id   AF-A0A6F7XQG2-F1
#
_cell.length_a   1.000
_cell.length_b   1.000
_cell.length_c   1.000
_cell.angle_alpha   90.00
_cell.angle_beta   90.00
_cell.angle_gamma   90.00
#
_symmetry.space_group_name_H-M   'P 1'
#
loop_
_entity.id
_entity.type
_entity.pdbx_description
1 polymer ?
#
loop_
_entity_poly.entity_id
_entity_poly.type
_entity_poly.pdbx_seq_one_letter_code
_entity_poly.pdbx_strand_id
1 'polypeptide(L)'
;HTRGPLVQLMRSSNITISNITLRDSPFWTLHIYDCKDVTISDTTILAPIVGAPNTDGIDPDSCENVVIKNCYISVGDDGIAIKSGWDQYGIAYGRPSTNIIIHN
;
A
#
# COMPACT_ATOMS: atom_id res chain seq x y z
N HIS A 1 11.99 13.66 -13.06
CA HIS A 1 11.39 14.00 -11.76
C HIS A 1 10.78 12.75 -11.16
N THR A 2 11.05 12.45 -9.89
CA THR A 2 10.38 11.37 -9.14
C THR A 2 9.12 11.90 -8.49
N ARG A 3 8.06 11.08 -8.41
CA ARG A 3 6.78 11.42 -7.78
C ARG A 3 6.72 10.72 -6.42
N GLY A 4 6.24 11.40 -5.39
CA GLY A 4 6.05 10.80 -4.07
C GLY A 4 4.74 10.02 -3.99
N PRO A 5 4.64 9.00 -3.13
CA PRO A 5 3.34 8.42 -2.77
C PRO A 5 2.49 9.43 -2.00
N LEU A 6 1.16 9.26 -1.97
CA LEU A 6 0.28 10.15 -1.20
C LEU A 6 0.45 9.96 0.31
N VAL A 7 0.47 8.71 0.78
CA VAL A 7 0.79 8.36 2.17
C VAL A 7 1.87 7.30 2.18
N GLN A 8 2.94 7.54 2.95
CA GLN A 8 3.98 6.55 3.21
C GLN A 8 4.25 6.41 4.70
N LEU A 9 4.07 5.19 5.21
CA LEU A 9 4.47 4.82 6.56
C LEU A 9 5.66 3.87 6.45
N MET A 10 6.73 4.15 7.20
CA MET A 10 7.97 3.39 7.09
C MET A 10 8.40 2.86 8.46
N ARG A 11 8.88 1.62 8.54
CA ARG A 11 9.61 1.08 9.71
C ARG A 11 8.87 1.29 11.03
N SER A 12 7.58 0.98 11.03
CA SER A 12 6.65 1.30 12.12
C SER A 12 5.80 0.08 12.48
N SER A 13 5.22 0.08 13.68
CA SER A 13 4.42 -1.03 14.20
C SER A 13 3.13 -0.56 14.86
N ASN A 14 2.12 -1.43 14.93
CA ASN A 14 0.81 -1.15 15.56
C ASN A 14 0.08 0.00 14.87
N ILE A 15 -0.17 -0.16 13.57
CA ILE A 15 -0.74 0.89 12.71
C ILE A 15 -2.22 0.58 12.45
N THR A 16 -3.07 1.58 12.66
CA THR A 16 -4.48 1.53 12.25
C THR A 16 -4.77 2.66 11.27
N ILE A 17 -5.30 2.30 10.10
CA ILE A 17 -5.81 3.23 9.10
C ILE A 17 -7.27 2.85 8.87
N SER A 18 -8.20 3.74 9.21
CA SER A 18 -9.62 3.41 9.17
C SER A 18 -10.50 4.59 8.83
N ASN A 19 -11.58 4.35 8.07
CA ASN A 19 -12.64 5.32 7.81
C ASN A 19 -12.14 6.65 7.18
N ILE A 20 -11.27 6.53 6.19
CA ILE A 20 -10.74 7.66 5.43
C ILE A 20 -10.95 7.48 3.92
N THR A 21 -10.87 8.59 3.19
CA THR A 21 -10.85 8.59 1.73
C THR A 21 -9.55 9.21 1.23
N LEU A 22 -8.83 8.48 0.37
CA LEU A 22 -7.62 8.93 -0.31
C LEU A 22 -7.92 9.13 -1.80
N ARG A 23 -7.50 10.27 -2.37
CA ARG A 23 -7.81 10.63 -3.77
C ARG A 23 -6.62 11.26 -4.47
N ASP A 24 -6.57 11.06 -5.79
CA ASP A 24 -5.74 11.81 -6.74
C ASP A 24 -4.25 11.79 -6.37
N SER A 25 -3.74 10.61 -6.03
CA SER A 25 -2.33 10.40 -5.69
C SER A 25 -1.41 10.71 -6.88
N PRO A 26 -0.27 11.38 -6.66
CA PRO A 26 0.71 11.61 -7.71
C PRO A 26 1.47 10.34 -8.12
N PHE A 27 1.44 9.29 -7.29
CA PHE A 27 2.07 7.98 -7.49
C PHE A 27 1.29 6.90 -6.69
N TRP A 28 1.94 5.88 -6.13
CA TRP A 28 1.30 4.92 -5.22
C TRP A 28 0.51 5.61 -4.11
N THR A 29 -0.69 5.14 -3.81
CA THR A 29 -1.61 5.88 -2.94
C THR A 29 -1.30 5.63 -1.47
N LEU A 30 -1.34 4.37 -1.02
CA LEU A 30 -1.05 3.98 0.36
C LEU A 30 0.13 3.00 0.41
N HIS A 31 1.34 3.52 0.57
CA HIS A 31 2.56 2.73 0.62
C HIS A 31 2.97 2.45 2.08
N ILE A 32 2.87 1.20 2.50
CA ILE A 32 3.28 0.74 3.83
C ILE A 32 4.58 -0.03 3.66
N TYR A 33 5.70 0.57 4.08
CA TYR A 33 7.03 0.02 3.86
C TYR A 33 7.67 -0.45 5.15
N ASP A 34 8.05 -1.72 5.21
CA ASP A 34 8.68 -2.33 6.38
C ASP A 34 7.90 -2.09 7.68
N CYS A 35 6.59 -2.35 7.66
CA CYS A 35 5.75 -2.20 8.85
C CYS A 35 5.26 -3.54 9.38
N LYS A 36 4.88 -3.54 10.66
CA LYS A 36 4.39 -4.73 11.37
C LYS A 36 3.07 -4.45 12.10
N ASP A 37 2.17 -5.43 12.11
CA ASP A 37 0.88 -5.34 12.82
C ASP A 37 0.06 -4.14 12.33
N VAL A 38 -0.37 -4.24 11.07
CA VAL A 38 -1.06 -3.17 10.34
C VAL A 38 -2.51 -3.57 10.06
N THR A 39 -3.46 -2.72 10.41
CA THR A 39 -4.87 -2.86 10.02
C THR A 39 -5.30 -1.69 9.15
N ILE A 40 -5.76 -1.98 7.94
CA ILE A 40 -6.39 -1.03 7.03
C ILE A 40 -7.85 -1.45 6.89
N SER A 41 -8.79 -0.62 7.34
CA SER A 41 -10.22 -0.94 7.27
C SER A 41 -11.07 0.21 6.74
N ASP A 42 -12.21 -0.10 6.13
CA ASP A 42 -13.26 0.88 5.82
C ASP A 42 -12.72 2.10 5.05
N THR A 43 -11.72 1.88 4.19
CA THR A 43 -10.96 2.93 3.51
C THR A 43 -11.37 2.98 2.05
N THR A 44 -11.60 4.19 1.53
CA THR A 44 -11.91 4.43 0.12
C THR A 44 -10.70 5.01 -0.60
N ILE A 45 -10.28 4.41 -1.71
CA ILE A 45 -9.16 4.89 -2.53
C ILE A 45 -9.63 5.13 -3.96
N LEU A 46 -9.44 6.35 -4.45
CA LEU A 46 -9.94 6.80 -5.75
C LEU A 46 -8.83 7.46 -6.58
N ALA A 47 -8.61 6.98 -7.79
CA ALA A 47 -7.79 7.63 -8.80
C ALA A 47 -8.44 7.49 -10.19
N PRO A 48 -8.13 8.38 -11.15
CA PRO A 48 -8.60 8.20 -12.53
C PRO A 48 -8.20 6.84 -13.10
N ILE A 49 -9.15 6.14 -13.72
CA ILE A 49 -8.90 4.81 -14.32
C ILE A 49 -7.94 4.88 -15.53
N VAL A 50 -7.87 6.04 -16.20
CA VAL A 50 -7.02 6.27 -17.36
C VAL A 50 -6.26 7.58 -17.18
N GLY A 51 -5.01 7.63 -17.63
CA GLY A 51 -4.20 8.86 -17.61
C GLY A 51 -3.54 9.17 -16.27
N ALA A 52 -3.65 8.27 -15.28
CA ALA A 52 -3.02 8.39 -13.96
C ALA A 52 -2.06 7.21 -13.70
N PRO A 53 -0.84 7.24 -14.27
CA PRO A 53 0.08 6.11 -14.21
C PRO A 53 0.61 5.87 -12.78
N ASN A 54 0.71 4.58 -12.39
CA ASN A 54 1.25 4.13 -11.10
C ASN A 54 0.43 4.63 -9.92
N THR A 55 -0.89 4.58 -10.03
CA THR A 55 -1.83 4.94 -8.96
C THR A 55 -2.31 3.71 -8.19
N ASP A 56 -1.38 2.85 -7.81
CA ASP A 56 -1.66 1.67 -6.99
C ASP A 56 -2.47 2.08 -5.74
N GLY A 57 -3.39 1.23 -5.31
CA GLY A 57 -4.26 1.50 -4.16
C GLY A 57 -3.52 1.34 -2.84
N ILE A 58 -3.19 0.10 -2.48
CA ILE A 58 -2.46 -0.25 -1.25
C ILE A 58 -1.25 -1.10 -1.58
N ASP A 59 -0.07 -0.67 -1.10
CA ASP A 59 1.21 -1.33 -1.33
C ASP A 59 1.85 -1.74 0.00
N PRO A 60 1.55 -2.94 0.54
CA PRO A 60 2.35 -3.53 1.61
C PRO A 60 3.68 -4.00 1.01
N ASP A 61 4.76 -3.28 1.32
CA ASP A 61 6.12 -3.61 0.90
C ASP A 61 6.94 -4.04 2.11
N SER A 62 7.44 -5.29 2.08
CA SER A 62 8.25 -5.88 3.14
C SER A 62 7.56 -5.87 4.53
N CYS A 63 6.24 -6.05 4.56
CA CYS A 63 5.42 -5.96 5.77
C CYS A 63 5.13 -7.33 6.42
N GLU A 64 4.87 -7.34 7.72
CA GLU A 64 4.48 -8.53 8.48
C GLU A 64 3.14 -8.29 9.20
N ASN A 65 2.22 -9.25 9.16
CA ASN A 65 0.92 -9.19 9.84
C ASN A 65 0.08 -7.98 9.40
N VAL A 66 -0.38 -8.01 8.16
CA VAL A 66 -1.23 -6.96 7.59
C VAL A 66 -2.64 -7.49 7.37
N VAL A 67 -3.64 -6.75 7.83
CA VAL A 67 -5.06 -7.01 7.53
C VAL A 67 -5.60 -5.84 6.74
N ILE A 68 -6.09 -6.12 5.53
CA ILE A 68 -6.80 -5.17 4.68
C ILE A 68 -8.24 -5.65 4.57
N LYS A 69 -9.20 -4.85 5.05
CA LYS A 69 -10.60 -5.26 5.05
C LYS A 69 -11.59 -4.15 4.73
N ASN A 70 -12.72 -4.50 4.12
CA ASN A 70 -13.83 -3.56 3.85
C ASN A 70 -13.39 -2.27 3.12
N CYS A 71 -12.41 -2.38 2.22
CA CYS A 71 -11.92 -1.23 1.46
C CYS A 71 -12.60 -1.16 0.09
N TYR A 72 -12.88 0.05 -0.36
CA TYR A 72 -13.34 0.32 -1.73
C TYR A 72 -12.21 0.96 -2.53
N ILE A 73 -11.72 0.29 -3.57
CA ILE A 73 -10.55 0.72 -4.34
C ILE A 73 -10.94 0.81 -5.81
N SER A 74 -10.79 2.00 -6.40
CA SER A 74 -11.05 2.27 -7.81
C SER A 74 -9.93 3.15 -8.36
N VAL A 75 -8.94 2.53 -9.01
CA VAL A 75 -7.70 3.16 -9.46
C VAL A 75 -7.31 2.71 -10.87
N GLY A 76 -6.35 3.40 -11.48
CA GLY A 76 -5.88 3.11 -12.85
C GLY A 76 -4.75 2.08 -12.95
N ASP A 77 -4.24 1.60 -11.81
CA ASP A 77 -3.16 0.60 -11.70
C ASP A 77 -3.60 -0.53 -10.75
N ASP A 78 -2.68 -1.19 -10.04
CA ASP A 78 -3.02 -2.28 -9.13
C ASP A 78 -3.88 -1.84 -7.92
N GLY A 79 -4.98 -2.54 -7.63
CA GLY A 79 -5.82 -2.25 -6.47
C GLY A 79 -5.10 -2.50 -5.14
N ILE A 80 -4.46 -3.66 -5.00
CA ILE A 80 -3.58 -4.02 -3.89
C ILE A 80 -2.39 -4.75 -4.48
N ALA A 81 -1.16 -4.27 -4.22
CA ALA A 81 0.07 -4.87 -4.71
C ALA A 81 1.01 -5.20 -3.55
N ILE A 82 1.18 -6.49 -3.26
CA ILE A 82 2.12 -6.95 -2.22
C ILE A 82 3.54 -6.97 -2.81
N LYS A 83 4.49 -6.28 -2.16
CA LYS A 83 5.87 -6.11 -2.63
C LYS A 83 6.90 -6.48 -1.54
N SER A 84 8.18 -6.58 -1.90
CA SER A 84 9.29 -6.85 -0.96
C SER A 84 10.63 -6.34 -1.50
N GLY A 85 10.66 -5.07 -1.91
CA GLY A 85 11.79 -4.48 -2.63
C GLY A 85 11.99 -4.99 -4.07
N TRP A 86 13.06 -4.52 -4.72
CA TRP A 86 13.35 -4.75 -6.14
C TRP A 86 14.81 -5.18 -6.39
N ASP A 87 14.99 -6.16 -7.27
CA ASP A 87 16.29 -6.70 -7.73
C ASP A 87 17.34 -6.87 -6.61
N GLN A 88 18.59 -6.49 -6.85
CA GLN A 88 19.68 -6.61 -5.88
C GLN A 88 19.41 -5.87 -4.57
N TYR A 89 18.59 -4.82 -4.59
CA TYR A 89 18.27 -4.06 -3.38
C TYR A 89 17.28 -4.82 -2.50
N GLY A 90 16.25 -5.44 -3.10
CA GLY A 90 15.31 -6.32 -2.39
C GLY A 90 16.00 -7.58 -1.88
N ILE A 91 16.86 -8.20 -2.70
CA ILE A 91 17.66 -9.36 -2.30
C ILE A 91 18.57 -9.03 -1.12
N ALA A 92 19.29 -7.90 -1.18
CA ALA A 92 20.19 -7.48 -0.10
C ALA A 92 19.43 -7.08 1.17
N TYR A 93 18.24 -6.49 1.03
CA TYR A 93 17.39 -6.14 2.16
C TYR A 93 16.81 -7.38 2.84
N GLY A 94 16.49 -8.42 2.06
CA GLY A 94 16.20 -9.77 2.55
C GLY A 94 14.92 -9.86 3.39
N ARG A 95 13.99 -8.92 3.25
CA ARG A 95 12.78 -8.84 4.07
C ARG A 95 11.52 -9.11 3.24
N PRO A 96 10.87 -10.28 3.39
CA PRO A 96 9.66 -10.60 2.66
C PRO A 96 8.44 -9.87 3.22
N SER A 97 7.41 -9.70 2.40
CA SER A 97 6.05 -9.47 2.89
C SER A 97 5.42 -10.80 3.30
N THR A 98 4.91 -10.90 4.52
CA THR A 98 4.39 -12.15 5.09
C THR A 98 3.13 -11.93 5.93
N ASN A 99 2.28 -12.95 5.97
CA ASN A 99 1.03 -12.94 6.72
C ASN A 99 0.14 -11.71 6.41
N ILE A 100 -0.29 -11.61 5.15
CA ILE A 100 -1.18 -10.55 4.67
C ILE A 100 -2.54 -11.17 4.37
N ILE A 101 -3.58 -10.69 5.05
CA ILE A 101 -4.96 -11.14 4.88
C ILE A 101 -5.76 -10.01 4.24
N ILE A 102 -6.43 -10.33 3.13
CA ILE A 102 -7.33 -9.42 2.42
C ILE A 102 -8.72 -10.05 2.43
N HIS A 103 -9.69 -9.40 3.03
CA HIS A 103 -11.06 -9.92 3.14
C HIS A 103 -12.10 -8.81 3.26
N ASN A 104 -13.37 -9.19 3.33
CA ASN A 104 -14.46 -8.30 3.76
C ASN A 104 -14.70 -8.54 5.25
#